data_AF-A0A7W1VU37-F1
#
_entry.id   AF-A0A7W1VU37-F1
#
_cell.length_a   1.000
_cell.length_b   1.000
_cell.length_c   1.000
_cell.angle_alpha   90.00
_cell.angle_beta   90.00
_cell.angle_gamma   90.00
#
_symmetry.space_group_name_H-M   'P 1'
#
loop_
_entity.id
_entity.type
_entity.pdbx_description
1 polymer ?
#
loop_
_entity_poly.entity_id
_entity_poly.type
_entity_poly.pdbx_seq_one_letter_code
_entity_poly.pdbx_strand_id
1 'polypeptide(L)'
;METFHQVFGFVAAICIGIIVLTAFFTGVGYFKNRTRGFEIVKLKGFIKDGKLVNVHLSSGMVYRGVRFIGFSDQSSTKGGVPFQLSQMVICETLKGARVLFRPEAVRIIEEVEDVS
;
A
#
# COMPACT_ATOMS: atom_id res chain seq x y z
N MET A 1 -24.65 4.63 49.55
CA MET A 1 -23.43 5.05 48.82
C MET A 1 -22.74 3.89 48.10
N GLU A 2 -22.79 2.65 48.61
CA GLU A 2 -22.16 1.48 47.95
C GLU A 2 -22.70 1.15 46.55
N THR A 3 -24.01 1.17 46.36
CA THR A 3 -24.64 0.89 45.05
C THR A 3 -24.25 1.92 43.99
N PHE A 4 -24.04 3.17 44.38
CA PHE A 4 -23.59 4.22 43.47
C PHE A 4 -22.14 3.98 43.02
N HIS A 5 -21.25 3.61 43.94
CA HIS A 5 -19.86 3.26 43.60
C HIS A 5 -19.75 2.00 42.72
N GLN A 6 -20.59 0.99 42.95
CA GLN A 6 -20.56 -0.25 42.18
C GLN A 6 -21.02 -0.02 40.72
N VAL A 7 -22.09 0.74 40.51
CA VAL A 7 -22.57 1.07 39.16
C VAL A 7 -21.58 1.99 38.44
N PHE A 8 -21.00 2.96 39.13
CA PHE A 8 -20.00 3.86 38.56
C PHE A 8 -18.73 3.10 38.15
N GLY A 9 -18.27 2.15 38.97
CA GLY A 9 -17.13 1.29 38.65
C GLY A 9 -17.36 0.42 37.42
N PHE A 10 -18.57 -0.15 37.28
CA PHE A 10 -18.92 -0.96 36.12
C PHE A 10 -18.96 -0.15 34.83
N VAL A 11 -19.56 1.04 34.86
CA VAL A 11 -19.61 1.96 33.71
C VAL A 11 -18.21 2.46 33.34
N ALA A 12 -17.40 2.83 34.33
CA ALA A 12 -16.03 3.27 34.11
C ALA A 12 -15.17 2.16 33.47
N ALA A 13 -15.32 0.91 33.90
CA ALA A 13 -14.59 -0.22 33.33
C ALA A 13 -14.93 -0.45 31.85
N ILE A 14 -16.21 -0.35 31.47
CA ILE A 14 -16.65 -0.47 30.07
C ILE A 14 -16.08 0.68 29.22
N CYS A 15 -16.16 1.92 29.72
CA CYS A 15 -15.60 3.08 29.01
C CYS A 15 -14.10 2.95 28.77
N ILE A 16 -13.34 2.50 29.77
CA ILE A 16 -11.89 2.24 29.63
C ILE A 16 -11.64 1.16 28.58
N GLY A 17 -12.42 0.07 28.61
CA GLY A 17 -12.32 -0.99 27.62
C GLY A 17 -12.50 -0.48 26.18
N ILE A 18 -13.52 0.34 25.94
CA ILE A 18 -13.78 0.93 24.62
C ILE A 18 -12.65 1.87 24.20
N ILE A 19 -12.13 2.70 25.10
CA ILE A 19 -11.03 3.63 24.81
C ILE A 19 -9.77 2.86 24.41
N VAL A 20 -9.40 1.81 25.15
CA VAL A 20 -8.23 0.97 24.84
C VAL A 20 -8.38 0.30 23.48
N LEU A 21 -9.56 -0.27 23.20
CA LEU A 21 -9.84 -0.90 21.91
C LEU A 21 -9.74 0.11 20.75
N THR A 22 -10.31 1.29 20.95
CA THR A 22 -10.31 2.37 19.96
C THR A 22 -8.90 2.88 19.72
N ALA A 23 -8.11 3.07 20.78
CA ALA A 23 -6.71 3.48 20.69
C ALA A 23 -5.87 2.41 19.96
N PHE A 24 -6.10 1.13 20.24
CA PHE A 24 -5.43 0.03 19.56
C PHE A 24 -5.75 0.01 18.07
N PHE A 25 -7.03 0.04 17.69
CA PHE A 25 -7.43 0.07 16.28
C PHE A 25 -7.02 1.37 15.58
N THR A 26 -7.00 2.51 16.30
CA THR A 26 -6.50 3.78 15.76
C THR A 26 -4.99 3.73 15.54
N GLY A 27 -4.22 3.13 16.46
CA GLY A 27 -2.78 2.94 16.31
C GLY A 27 -2.45 2.00 15.15
N VAL A 28 -3.11 0.85 15.07
CA VAL A 28 -2.97 -0.11 13.95
C VAL A 28 -3.43 0.52 12.64
N GLY A 29 -4.52 1.28 12.66
CA GLY A 29 -5.05 2.00 11.50
C GLY A 29 -4.13 3.12 11.04
N TYR A 30 -3.51 3.86 11.96
CA TYR A 30 -2.53 4.89 11.66
C TYR A 30 -1.24 4.29 11.07
N PHE A 31 -0.78 3.16 11.61
CA PHE A 31 0.36 2.43 11.09
C PHE A 31 0.10 1.84 9.70
N LYS A 32 -1.09 1.26 9.49
CA LYS A 32 -1.57 0.78 8.18
C LYS A 32 -1.73 1.94 7.19
N ASN A 33 -2.24 3.10 7.61
CA ASN A 33 -2.41 4.25 6.73
C ASN A 33 -1.08 4.92 6.36
N ARG A 34 -0.09 4.92 7.25
CA ARG A 34 1.27 5.42 6.95
C ARG A 34 2.03 4.51 5.96
N THR A 35 1.60 3.26 5.83
CA THR A 35 2.06 2.31 4.80
C THR A 35 1.11 2.19 3.58
N ARG A 36 -0.11 2.75 3.62
CA ARG A 36 -1.04 2.88 2.48
C ARG A 36 -0.62 3.98 1.49
N GLY A 37 0.62 3.92 1.02
CA GLY A 37 0.97 4.58 -0.23
C GLY A 37 0.47 3.71 -1.37
N PHE A 38 -0.75 3.99 -1.86
CA PHE A 38 -1.51 3.21 -2.84
C PHE A 38 -1.84 1.78 -2.33
N GLU A 39 -3.06 1.31 -2.58
CA GLU A 39 -3.40 -0.09 -2.35
C GLU A 39 -2.76 -0.86 -3.51
N ILE A 40 -1.50 -1.26 -3.29
CA ILE A 40 -0.68 -1.92 -4.30
C ILE A 40 -1.10 -3.39 -4.32
N VAL A 41 -1.92 -3.77 -5.29
CA VAL A 41 -2.31 -5.16 -5.48
C VAL A 41 -1.15 -5.91 -6.10
N LYS A 42 -0.48 -6.72 -5.27
CA LYS A 42 0.54 -7.66 -5.72
C LYS A 42 -0.14 -8.86 -6.34
N LEU A 43 0.00 -9.01 -7.66
CA LEU A 43 -0.34 -10.26 -8.35
C LEU A 43 0.58 -11.37 -7.81
N LYS A 44 -0.01 -12.25 -7.01
CA LYS A 44 0.65 -13.41 -6.39
C LYS A 44 1.24 -14.29 -7.50
N GLY A 45 2.56 -14.19 -7.72
CA GLY A 45 3.30 -15.02 -8.67
C GLY A 45 3.84 -14.33 -9.94
N PHE A 46 3.64 -13.02 -10.12
CA PHE A 46 4.12 -12.34 -11.35
C PHE A 46 5.57 -11.89 -11.25
N ILE A 47 5.99 -11.29 -10.12
CA ILE A 47 7.37 -10.83 -9.87
C ILE A 47 7.69 -11.03 -8.38
N LYS A 48 8.86 -11.59 -8.05
CA LYS A 48 9.33 -11.73 -6.65
C LYS A 48 9.57 -10.35 -6.03
N ASP A 49 9.08 -10.16 -4.81
CA ASP A 49 9.21 -8.90 -4.07
C ASP A 49 10.67 -8.41 -4.01
N GLY A 50 10.89 -7.17 -4.41
CA GLY A 50 12.20 -6.51 -4.29
C GLY A 50 13.17 -6.75 -5.46
N LYS A 51 12.83 -7.59 -6.45
CA LYS A 51 13.67 -7.78 -7.64
C LYS A 51 13.75 -6.53 -8.52
N LEU A 52 14.91 -6.36 -9.15
CA LEU A 52 15.14 -5.36 -10.17
C LEU A 52 14.54 -5.85 -11.49
N VAL A 53 13.80 -4.97 -12.15
CA VAL A 53 13.20 -5.22 -13.46
C VAL A 53 13.58 -4.13 -14.44
N ASN A 54 13.67 -4.49 -15.71
CA ASN A 54 13.72 -3.55 -16.81
C ASN A 54 12.32 -3.39 -17.38
N VAL A 55 11.83 -2.16 -17.45
CA VAL A 55 10.52 -1.84 -18.03
C VAL A 55 10.73 -1.19 -19.39
N HIS A 56 10.25 -1.86 -20.43
CA HIS A 56 10.28 -1.37 -21.81
C HIS A 56 8.95 -0.72 -22.13
N LEU A 57 9.01 0.57 -22.47
CA LEU A 57 7.84 1.35 -22.85
C LEU A 57 7.55 1.25 -24.35
N SER A 58 6.31 1.51 -24.72
CA SER A 58 5.83 1.58 -26.11
C SER A 58 6.51 2.69 -26.91
N SER A 59 7.03 3.72 -26.23
CA SER A 59 7.83 4.79 -26.83
C SER A 59 9.26 4.37 -27.21
N GLY A 60 9.68 3.14 -26.86
CA GLY A 60 11.06 2.68 -27.04
C GLY A 60 12.00 3.07 -25.89
N MET A 61 11.53 3.87 -24.92
CA MET A 61 12.30 4.15 -23.70
C MET A 61 12.36 2.92 -22.80
N VAL A 62 13.51 2.70 -22.16
CA VAL A 62 13.72 1.57 -21.25
C VAL A 62 14.14 2.10 -19.88
N TYR A 63 13.37 1.76 -18.86
CA TYR A 63 13.71 2.03 -17.46
C TYR A 63 14.40 0.80 -16.89
N ARG A 64 15.72 0.89 -16.71
CA ARG A 64 16.55 -0.21 -16.23
C ARG A 64 16.70 -0.21 -14.72
N GLY A 65 16.75 -1.40 -14.14
CA GLY A 65 17.06 -1.58 -12.72
C GLY A 65 16.08 -0.86 -11.79
N VAL A 66 14.78 -0.90 -12.12
CA VAL A 66 13.73 -0.37 -11.25
C VAL A 66 13.15 -1.51 -10.41
N ARG A 67 12.86 -1.26 -9.14
CA ARG A 67 12.21 -2.24 -8.28
C ARG A 67 10.72 -2.24 -8.56
N PHE A 68 10.17 -3.40 -8.91
CA PHE A 68 8.72 -3.53 -9.07
C PHE A 68 8.03 -3.49 -7.71
N ILE A 69 7.07 -2.57 -7.52
CA ILE A 69 6.31 -2.47 -6.26
C ILE A 69 4.93 -3.13 -6.41
N GLY A 70 4.25 -2.91 -7.54
CA GLY A 70 2.96 -3.54 -7.90
C GLY A 70 2.04 -2.61 -8.70
N PHE A 71 0.71 -2.81 -8.62
CA PHE A 71 -0.27 -2.04 -9.39
C PHE A 71 -1.16 -1.18 -8.50
N SER A 72 -1.55 0.03 -8.95
CA SER A 72 -2.56 0.83 -8.24
C SER A 72 -3.96 0.23 -8.45
N ASP A 73 -4.63 -0.20 -7.38
CA ASP A 73 -6.03 -0.65 -7.48
C ASP A 73 -7.03 0.50 -7.28
N GLN A 74 -8.14 0.41 -8.02
CA GLN A 74 -9.31 1.26 -7.95
C GLN A 74 -10.28 0.86 -6.83
N SER A 75 -10.07 -0.29 -6.17
CA SER A 75 -10.92 -0.81 -5.08
C SER A 75 -11.02 0.10 -3.86
N SER A 76 -10.09 1.06 -3.71
CA SER A 76 -10.12 2.06 -2.64
C SER A 76 -11.22 3.11 -2.92
N THR A 77 -12.46 2.78 -2.59
CA THR A 77 -13.67 3.63 -2.64
C THR A 77 -13.57 4.93 -1.82
N LYS A 78 -12.44 5.20 -1.15
CA LYS A 78 -12.24 6.33 -0.22
C LYS A 78 -11.12 7.31 -0.61
N GLY A 79 -10.47 7.13 -1.75
CA GLY A 79 -9.41 8.05 -2.20
C GLY A 79 -9.73 8.54 -3.60
N GLY A 80 -10.01 9.84 -3.75
CA GLY A 80 -10.35 10.52 -5.01
C GLY A 80 -9.24 10.54 -6.06
N VAL A 81 -8.66 9.38 -6.36
CA VAL A 81 -7.71 9.19 -7.44
C VAL A 81 -8.49 9.27 -8.76
N PRO A 82 -8.14 10.21 -9.67
CA PRO A 82 -8.79 10.31 -10.97
C PRO A 82 -8.76 8.97 -11.72
N PHE A 83 -9.83 8.65 -12.43
CA PHE A 83 -9.99 7.38 -13.17
C PHE A 83 -8.82 7.09 -14.14
N GLN A 84 -8.13 8.13 -14.62
CA GLN A 84 -6.97 8.00 -15.49
C GLN A 84 -5.69 7.48 -14.80
N LEU A 85 -5.65 7.48 -13.46
CA LEU A 85 -4.51 7.04 -12.64
C LEU A 85 -4.74 5.68 -11.96
N SER A 86 -5.84 5.01 -12.31
CA SER A 86 -6.10 3.64 -11.86
C SER A 86 -5.30 2.63 -12.67
N GLN A 87 -4.95 1.51 -12.05
CA GLN A 87 -4.27 0.38 -12.70
C GLN A 87 -2.87 0.73 -13.24
N MET A 88 -2.21 1.71 -12.64
CA MET A 88 -0.84 2.07 -12.97
C MET A 88 0.15 1.05 -12.42
N VAL A 89 1.19 0.77 -13.18
CA VAL A 89 2.34 -0.02 -12.75
C VAL A 89 3.26 0.88 -11.94
N ILE A 90 3.50 0.54 -10.69
CA ILE A 90 4.33 1.33 -9.77
C ILE A 90 5.69 0.67 -9.65
N CYS A 91 6.74 1.41 -10.00
CA CYS A 91 8.12 1.01 -9.82
C CYS A 91 8.87 2.03 -8.95
N GLU A 92 9.88 1.56 -8.21
CA GLU A 92 10.82 2.37 -7.46
C GLU A 92 12.14 2.46 -8.19
N THR A 93 12.70 3.66 -8.30
CA THR A 93 14.09 3.84 -8.72
C THR A 93 15.04 3.58 -7.56
N LEU A 94 16.31 3.30 -7.85
CA LEU A 94 17.37 3.15 -6.83
C LEU A 94 17.53 4.37 -5.91
N LYS A 95 17.06 5.56 -6.35
CA LYS A 95 17.05 6.81 -5.59
C LYS A 95 15.82 6.97 -4.69
N GLY A 96 14.94 5.98 -4.61
CA GLY A 96 13.70 6.02 -3.83
C GLY A 96 12.56 6.83 -4.48
N ALA A 97 12.74 7.32 -5.71
CA ALA A 97 11.66 7.99 -6.43
C ALA A 97 10.71 6.96 -7.03
N ARG A 98 9.40 7.18 -6.84
CA ARG A 98 8.33 6.32 -7.40
C ARG A 98 7.96 6.80 -8.79
N VAL A 99 7.96 5.86 -9.73
CA VAL A 99 7.55 6.09 -11.11
C VAL A 99 6.31 5.26 -11.37
N LEU A 100 5.27 5.92 -11.87
CA LEU A 100 4.01 5.27 -12.23
C LEU A 100 3.93 5.20 -13.75
N PHE A 101 3.84 3.99 -14.28
CA PHE A 101 3.64 3.74 -15.70
C PHE A 101 2.18 3.43 -15.97
N ARG A 102 1.65 4.00 -17.05
CA ARG A 102 0.36 3.53 -17.56
C ARG A 102 0.52 2.11 -18.09
N PRO A 103 -0.44 1.21 -17.85
CA PRO A 103 -0.35 -0.16 -18.33
C PRO A 103 -0.26 -0.23 -19.86
N GLU A 104 -0.99 0.65 -20.57
CA GLU A 104 -0.94 0.79 -22.04
C GLU A 104 0.44 1.18 -22.59
N ALA A 105 1.25 1.85 -21.76
CA ALA A 105 2.57 2.30 -22.16
C ALA A 105 3.63 1.21 -21.93
N VAL A 106 3.35 0.16 -21.15
CA VAL A 106 4.31 -0.90 -20.86
C VAL A 106 4.17 -2.01 -21.88
N ARG A 107 5.25 -2.30 -22.62
CA ARG A 107 5.29 -3.42 -23.58
C ARG A 107 5.85 -4.68 -22.98
N ILE A 108 6.97 -4.57 -22.27
CA ILE A 108 7.72 -5.72 -21.74
C ILE A 108 8.24 -5.35 -20.35
N ILE A 109 8.09 -6.29 -19.42
CA ILE A 109 8.76 -6.26 -18.12
C ILE A 109 9.70 -7.45 -18.09
N GLU A 110 11.00 -7.17 -18.00
CA GLU A 110 12.05 -8.18 -17.92
C GLU A 110 12.57 -8.23 -16.49
N GLU A 111 12.58 -9.42 -15.87
CA GLU A 111 13.26 -9.61 -14.60
C GLU A 111 14.77 -9.66 -14.82
N VAL A 112 15.51 -8.80 -14.13
CA VAL A 112 16.96 -8.90 -14.06
C VAL A 112 17.28 -9.80 -12.87
N GLU A 113 17.73 -11.01 -13.13
CA GLU A 113 18.36 -11.82 -12.08
C GLU A 113 19.66 -11.14 -11.68
N ASP A 114 19.79 -10.83 -10.39
CA ASP A 114 21.07 -10.47 -9.79
C ASP A 114 21.98 -11.68 -10.02
N VAL A 115 22.89 -11.57 -10.99
CA VAL A 115 23.94 -12.56 -11.23
C VAL A 115 24.83 -12.49 -9.99
N SER A 116 24.56 -13.42 -9.07
CA SER A 116 25.33 -13.66 -7.85
C SER A 116 26.65 -14.36 -8.18
#